data_AF-A0A9W3ATL9-F1
#
_entry.id   AF-A0A9W3ATL9-F1
#
_cell.length_a   1.000
_cell.length_b   1.000
_cell.length_c   1.000
_cell.angle_alpha   90.00
_cell.angle_beta   90.00
_cell.angle_gamma   90.00
#
_symmetry.space_group_name_H-M   'P 1'
#
loop_
_entity.id
_entity.type
_entity.pdbx_description
1 polymer ?
#
loop_
_entity_poly.entity_id
_entity_poly.type
_entity_poly.pdbx_seq_one_letter_code
_entity_poly.pdbx_strand_id
1 'polypeptide(L)'
;MIEYFESYLVEKNAKNVDEAARYLQDMLQTFPNESRLWLEVHSILESLQKETLDQKLTFLTDLFAALPTSTQCLMVLRVSETISDVLERCQLLLLAMKKFPNLVQEHGLKLVEMLVKEETNSGIVNNPVNCYRKLLVCDVMPLVLQKGGHLEVNMFHLYVWLQRATEFYVSYVSQPHNHEPTSEAETSKSRGLTGLSEAEMQVTDPWGNLLRLLLLIGQRLKWDMELDLVNKTKDCQIQSLQHQLMRIKSHGSDANSKQILHTAMVLFVHAMVNYVSNLDAESSLAGSAHLVPIVLVEGLSSRSNSSSINKSKKPKLDCTYPTIETSPNIISSAFVLQSFETAVRCYEILNSTEEMKFEFYNLCQNWRKETKTMLLYFQIDMAIYQANYEEAITLLLQLPVTANPKMKVRNNLQLACCYFYHKQYSKAVELILDLLEAIPLTAATSSAWFQGDSAEDKSDSAHSLFMLQCVDSEIIPYCIQFLITGLKERTLSPLKTDSLLAHLIILLQYDWPKGEFLFCEVISIIKKQGSFTYNSFFSYVHQVDILEEFAFLETGVGGLVNLDIMPNSTKVLAQQRTVTRGVNKGVKEDFKATLEKQVASVMEPNHILLHRFLKEERTEILNNFVGS
;
A
#
# COMPACT_ATOMS: atom_id res chain seq x y z
N MET A 1 50.89 -31.82 -31.29
CA MET A 1 50.28 -30.92 -30.28
C MET A 1 51.05 -29.61 -30.19
N ILE A 2 52.35 -29.61 -29.87
CA ILE A 2 53.15 -28.37 -29.74
C ILE A 2 53.11 -27.52 -31.02
N GLU A 3 53.36 -28.10 -32.20
CA GLU A 3 53.33 -27.38 -33.49
C GLU A 3 51.93 -26.83 -33.85
N TYR A 4 50.86 -27.57 -33.51
CA TYR A 4 49.48 -27.14 -33.74
C TYR A 4 49.11 -25.98 -32.81
N PHE A 5 49.56 -26.03 -31.55
CA PHE A 5 49.31 -24.98 -30.57
C PHE A 5 50.12 -23.71 -30.87
N GLU A 6 51.35 -23.85 -31.35
CA GLU A 6 52.16 -22.72 -31.82
C GLU A 6 51.54 -22.05 -33.06
N SER A 7 51.04 -22.86 -34.01
CA SER A 7 50.31 -22.34 -35.19
C SER A 7 49.04 -21.60 -34.77
N TYR A 8 48.28 -22.14 -33.81
CA TYR A 8 47.12 -21.46 -33.22
C TYR A 8 47.49 -20.12 -32.56
N LEU A 9 48.59 -20.05 -31.80
CA LEU A 9 49.03 -18.81 -31.16
C LEU A 9 49.47 -17.75 -32.18
N VAL A 10 50.09 -18.16 -33.29
CA VAL A 10 50.46 -17.25 -34.39
C VAL A 10 49.20 -16.64 -35.02
N GLU A 11 48.20 -17.46 -35.36
CA GLU A 11 46.95 -16.98 -35.95
C GLU A 11 46.11 -16.14 -34.95
N LYS A 12 46.12 -16.50 -33.67
CA LYS A 12 45.52 -15.70 -32.58
C LYS A 12 46.16 -14.32 -32.47
N ASN A 13 47.49 -14.24 -32.54
CA ASN A 13 48.22 -12.96 -32.52
C ASN A 13 48.00 -12.15 -33.82
N ALA A 14 47.79 -12.83 -34.95
CA ALA A 14 47.45 -12.23 -36.24
C ALA A 14 45.97 -11.78 -36.34
N LYS A 15 45.14 -12.07 -35.33
CA LYS A 15 43.69 -11.83 -35.30
C LYS A 15 42.93 -12.53 -36.45
N ASN A 16 43.44 -13.66 -36.92
CA ASN A 16 42.81 -14.45 -37.97
C ASN A 16 41.83 -15.47 -37.36
N VAL A 17 40.54 -15.11 -37.33
CA VAL A 17 39.49 -15.87 -36.64
C VAL A 17 39.28 -17.25 -37.26
N ASP A 18 39.25 -17.33 -38.60
CA ASP A 18 38.89 -18.56 -39.33
C ASP A 18 39.98 -19.64 -39.20
N GLU A 19 41.24 -19.28 -39.40
CA GLU A 19 42.35 -20.24 -39.26
C GLU A 19 42.60 -20.60 -37.79
N ALA A 20 42.48 -19.65 -36.86
CA ALA A 20 42.56 -19.95 -35.43
C ALA A 20 41.45 -20.92 -34.99
N ALA A 21 40.22 -20.77 -35.50
CA ALA A 21 39.12 -21.69 -35.23
C ALA A 21 39.39 -23.09 -35.81
N ARG A 22 39.93 -23.17 -37.03
CA ARG A 22 40.30 -24.45 -37.67
C ARG A 22 41.37 -25.18 -36.85
N TYR A 23 42.46 -24.50 -36.48
CA TYR A 23 43.51 -25.10 -35.65
C TYR A 23 42.98 -25.53 -34.27
N LEU A 24 42.10 -24.73 -33.65
CA LEU A 24 41.48 -25.07 -32.37
C LEU A 24 40.59 -26.31 -32.48
N GLN A 25 39.80 -26.42 -33.55
CA GLN A 25 38.99 -27.60 -33.84
C GLN A 25 39.85 -28.85 -34.05
N ASP A 26 40.88 -28.77 -34.89
CA ASP A 26 41.78 -29.89 -35.18
C ASP A 26 42.48 -30.37 -33.89
N MET A 27 42.88 -29.44 -33.02
CA MET A 27 43.45 -29.77 -31.71
C MET A 27 42.46 -30.46 -30.79
N LEU A 28 41.20 -30.02 -30.74
CA LEU A 28 40.15 -30.63 -29.90
C LEU A 28 39.79 -32.05 -30.36
N GLN A 29 39.84 -32.33 -31.67
CA GLN A 29 39.61 -33.66 -32.22
C GLN A 29 40.81 -34.61 -32.01
N THR A 30 42.03 -34.08 -32.16
CA THR A 30 43.25 -34.91 -32.15
C THR A 30 43.84 -35.10 -30.75
N PHE A 31 43.66 -34.13 -29.84
CA PHE A 31 44.27 -34.11 -28.50
C PHE A 31 43.25 -33.78 -27.39
N PRO A 32 42.19 -34.60 -27.20
CA PRO A 32 41.08 -34.27 -26.29
C PRO A 32 41.43 -34.26 -24.79
N ASN A 33 42.59 -34.77 -24.39
CA ASN A 33 43.00 -34.87 -22.98
C ASN A 33 44.08 -33.86 -22.59
N GLU A 34 44.47 -32.95 -23.48
CA GLU A 34 45.59 -32.03 -23.26
C GLU A 34 45.19 -30.84 -22.35
N SER A 35 45.85 -30.70 -21.20
CA SER A 35 45.49 -29.67 -20.21
C SER A 35 45.67 -28.24 -20.72
N ARG A 36 46.72 -27.97 -21.50
CA ARG A 36 47.02 -26.63 -22.04
C ARG A 36 45.96 -26.15 -23.03
N LEU A 37 45.41 -27.06 -23.84
CA LEU A 37 44.30 -26.79 -24.74
C LEU A 37 43.05 -26.41 -23.96
N TRP A 38 42.73 -27.16 -22.90
CA TRP A 38 41.54 -26.88 -22.09
C TRP A 38 41.65 -25.59 -21.28
N LEU A 39 42.85 -25.17 -20.84
CA LEU A 39 43.03 -23.84 -20.23
C LEU A 39 42.66 -22.69 -21.20
N GLU A 40 43.02 -22.83 -22.48
CA GLU A 40 42.63 -21.87 -23.50
C GLU A 40 41.12 -21.89 -23.75
N VAL A 41 40.49 -23.08 -23.77
CA VAL A 41 39.03 -23.20 -23.85
C VAL A 41 38.33 -22.56 -22.65
N HIS A 42 38.88 -22.69 -21.43
CA HIS A 42 38.33 -22.01 -20.25
C HIS A 42 38.38 -20.50 -20.43
N SER A 43 39.49 -19.93 -20.92
CA SER A 43 39.61 -18.49 -21.18
C SER A 43 38.64 -18.00 -22.25
N ILE A 44 38.41 -18.80 -23.30
CA ILE A 44 37.40 -18.50 -24.33
C ILE A 44 35.99 -18.48 -23.71
N LEU A 45 35.62 -19.49 -22.92
CA LEU A 45 34.28 -19.57 -22.34
C LEU A 45 34.04 -18.53 -21.24
N GLU A 46 35.06 -18.20 -20.44
CA GLU A 46 35.01 -17.10 -19.46
C GLU A 46 34.78 -15.74 -20.17
N SER A 47 35.37 -15.55 -21.37
CA SER A 47 35.15 -14.34 -22.16
C SER A 47 33.70 -14.20 -22.64
N LEU A 48 33.01 -15.30 -22.91
CA LEU A 48 31.60 -15.30 -23.32
C LEU A 48 30.63 -14.90 -22.19
N GLN A 49 31.07 -15.00 -20.93
CA GLN A 49 30.26 -14.66 -19.76
C GLN A 49 30.39 -13.19 -19.34
N LYS A 50 31.37 -12.43 -19.89
CA LYS A 50 31.64 -11.03 -19.50
C LYS A 50 31.24 -10.05 -20.62
N GLU A 51 30.31 -9.14 -20.33
CA GLU A 51 30.02 -8.01 -21.22
C GLU A 51 31.17 -6.98 -21.16
N THR A 52 31.94 -6.81 -22.24
CA THR A 52 33.10 -5.91 -22.24
C THR A 52 33.40 -5.29 -23.62
N LEU A 53 33.96 -4.07 -23.60
CA LEU A 53 34.44 -3.31 -24.77
C LEU A 53 35.89 -3.69 -25.19
N ASP A 54 36.45 -4.76 -24.62
CA ASP A 54 37.83 -5.18 -24.90
C ASP A 54 37.92 -5.92 -26.24
N GLN A 55 38.72 -5.40 -27.15
CA GLN A 55 38.99 -5.99 -28.47
C GLN A 55 39.50 -7.44 -28.38
N LYS A 56 40.16 -7.82 -27.28
CA LYS A 56 40.61 -9.20 -27.05
C LYS A 56 39.45 -10.15 -26.76
N LEU A 57 38.47 -9.70 -25.98
CA LEU A 57 37.30 -10.49 -25.62
C LEU A 57 36.33 -10.61 -26.81
N THR A 58 36.25 -9.58 -27.65
CA THR A 58 35.54 -9.64 -28.95
C THR A 58 36.15 -10.72 -29.85
N PHE A 59 37.48 -10.76 -30.00
CA PHE A 59 38.15 -11.79 -30.80
C PHE A 59 37.88 -13.21 -30.29
N LEU A 60 37.91 -13.44 -28.97
CA LEU A 60 37.62 -14.77 -28.40
C LEU A 60 36.15 -15.18 -28.60
N THR A 61 35.24 -14.20 -28.58
CA THR A 61 33.82 -14.42 -28.89
C THR A 61 33.62 -14.79 -30.36
N ASP A 62 34.29 -14.08 -31.28
CA ASP A 62 34.25 -14.35 -32.72
C ASP A 62 34.90 -15.71 -33.04
N LEU A 63 36.01 -16.04 -32.37
CA LEU A 63 36.68 -17.35 -32.46
C LEU A 63 35.74 -18.48 -32.06
N PHE A 64 35.02 -18.32 -30.94
CA PHE A 64 34.02 -19.31 -30.54
C PHE A 64 32.90 -19.42 -31.57
N ALA A 65 32.42 -18.30 -32.11
CA ALA A 65 31.35 -18.27 -33.11
C ALA A 65 31.73 -18.94 -34.43
N ALA A 66 33.00 -18.87 -34.85
CA ALA A 66 33.52 -19.48 -36.07
C ALA A 66 33.66 -21.01 -36.00
N LEU A 67 33.67 -21.60 -34.79
CA LEU A 67 33.72 -23.06 -34.61
C LEU A 67 32.40 -23.75 -35.02
N PRO A 68 32.43 -25.02 -35.46
CA PRO A 68 31.22 -25.79 -35.69
C PRO A 68 30.36 -25.93 -34.42
N THR A 69 29.04 -25.90 -34.58
CA THR A 69 28.02 -26.08 -33.53
C THR A 69 28.29 -27.29 -32.62
N SER A 70 28.74 -28.42 -33.19
CA SER A 70 29.08 -29.64 -32.44
C SER A 70 30.30 -29.46 -31.54
N THR A 71 31.34 -28.78 -32.03
CA THR A 71 32.56 -28.47 -31.28
C THR A 71 32.30 -27.46 -30.16
N GLN A 72 31.50 -26.42 -30.45
CA GLN A 72 31.06 -25.45 -29.45
C GLN A 72 30.29 -26.12 -28.30
N CYS A 73 29.36 -27.03 -28.63
CA CYS A 73 28.60 -27.80 -27.65
C CYS A 73 29.52 -28.66 -26.76
N LEU A 74 30.45 -29.40 -27.38
CA LEU A 74 31.42 -30.24 -26.66
C LEU A 74 32.29 -29.43 -25.69
N MET A 75 32.79 -28.27 -26.14
CA MET A 75 33.62 -27.39 -25.31
C MET A 75 32.86 -26.92 -24.06
N VAL A 76 31.63 -26.45 -24.25
CA VAL A 76 30.81 -25.91 -23.14
C VAL A 76 30.44 -27.00 -22.13
N LEU A 77 30.04 -28.18 -22.59
CA LEU A 77 29.70 -29.30 -21.71
C LEU A 77 30.92 -29.77 -20.92
N ARG A 78 32.07 -29.94 -21.58
CA ARG A 78 33.29 -30.46 -20.92
C ARG A 78 33.89 -29.50 -19.91
N VAL A 79 33.85 -28.19 -20.19
CA VAL A 79 34.28 -27.18 -19.21
C VAL A 79 33.29 -27.07 -18.04
N SER A 80 31.99 -27.24 -18.28
CA SER A 80 31.02 -27.22 -17.18
C SER A 80 31.27 -28.32 -16.13
N GLU A 81 31.86 -29.45 -16.51
CA GLU A 81 32.21 -30.53 -15.59
C GLU A 81 33.43 -30.23 -14.71
N THR A 82 34.31 -29.31 -15.15
CA THR A 82 35.57 -28.98 -14.46
C THR A 82 35.45 -27.77 -13.54
N ILE A 83 34.40 -26.96 -13.65
CA ILE A 83 34.15 -25.79 -12.81
C ILE A 83 33.70 -26.23 -11.40
N SER A 84 34.40 -25.73 -10.38
CA SER A 84 34.07 -25.97 -8.96
C SER A 84 32.92 -25.12 -8.46
N ASP A 85 32.79 -23.88 -8.95
CA ASP A 85 31.70 -22.98 -8.58
C ASP A 85 30.39 -23.39 -9.25
N VAL A 86 29.36 -23.65 -8.44
CA VAL A 86 28.09 -24.17 -8.95
C VAL A 86 27.34 -23.09 -9.75
N LEU A 87 27.46 -21.82 -9.39
CA LEU A 87 26.77 -20.72 -10.08
C LEU A 87 27.36 -20.49 -11.47
N GLU A 88 28.68 -20.41 -11.59
CA GLU A 88 29.40 -20.29 -12.87
C GLU A 88 29.11 -21.49 -13.77
N ARG A 89 29.10 -22.71 -13.20
CA ARG A 89 28.71 -23.92 -13.91
C ARG A 89 27.27 -23.83 -14.44
N CYS A 90 26.35 -23.34 -13.63
CA CYS A 90 24.94 -23.19 -14.02
C CYS A 90 24.75 -22.12 -15.10
N GLN A 91 25.47 -21.00 -15.03
CA GLN A 91 25.46 -19.96 -16.04
C GLN A 91 26.01 -20.45 -17.38
N LEU A 92 27.10 -21.22 -17.36
CA LEU A 92 27.70 -21.80 -18.55
C LEU A 92 26.76 -22.82 -19.23
N LEU A 93 26.14 -23.71 -18.45
CA LEU A 93 25.15 -24.66 -18.96
C LEU A 93 23.90 -23.95 -19.50
N LEU A 94 23.43 -22.89 -18.84
CA LEU A 94 22.34 -22.07 -19.31
C LEU A 94 22.67 -21.42 -20.67
N LEU A 95 23.88 -20.90 -20.83
CA LEU A 95 24.36 -20.36 -22.12
C LEU A 95 24.33 -21.43 -23.21
N ALA A 96 24.81 -22.64 -22.90
CA ALA A 96 24.75 -23.80 -23.79
C ALA A 96 23.31 -24.11 -24.21
N MET A 97 22.38 -24.20 -23.26
CA MET A 97 20.97 -24.51 -23.51
C MET A 97 20.24 -23.40 -24.28
N LYS A 98 20.62 -22.13 -24.08
CA LYS A 98 20.08 -21.00 -24.86
C LYS A 98 20.48 -21.12 -26.33
N LYS A 99 21.75 -21.48 -26.61
CA LYS A 99 22.33 -21.63 -27.96
C LYS A 99 21.94 -22.94 -28.65
N PHE A 100 21.84 -24.04 -27.89
CA PHE A 100 21.52 -25.39 -28.37
C PHE A 100 20.28 -25.93 -27.64
N PRO A 101 19.06 -25.63 -28.14
CA PRO A 101 17.80 -26.03 -27.48
C PRO A 101 17.65 -27.53 -27.21
N ASN A 102 18.30 -28.38 -27.99
CA ASN A 102 18.25 -29.85 -27.83
C ASN A 102 18.80 -30.29 -26.46
N LEU A 103 19.76 -29.54 -25.90
CA LEU A 103 20.34 -29.82 -24.58
C LEU A 103 19.36 -29.63 -23.43
N VAL A 104 18.26 -28.90 -23.65
CA VAL A 104 17.25 -28.65 -22.60
C VAL A 104 16.60 -29.95 -22.13
N GLN A 105 16.43 -30.93 -23.02
CA GLN A 105 15.84 -32.22 -22.67
C GLN A 105 16.74 -33.03 -21.72
N GLU A 106 18.05 -32.95 -21.90
CA GLU A 106 19.02 -33.75 -21.14
C GLU A 106 19.50 -33.05 -19.86
N HIS A 107 19.72 -31.73 -19.92
CA HIS A 107 20.36 -30.96 -18.84
C HIS A 107 19.39 -30.03 -18.11
N GLY A 108 18.18 -29.79 -18.63
CA GLY A 108 17.25 -28.81 -18.06
C GLY A 108 16.85 -29.09 -16.61
N LEU A 109 16.42 -30.32 -16.32
CA LEU A 109 16.06 -30.71 -14.94
C LEU A 109 17.27 -30.81 -14.03
N LYS A 110 18.40 -31.32 -14.55
CA LYS A 110 19.67 -31.38 -13.79
C LYS A 110 20.08 -29.98 -13.34
N LEU A 111 19.92 -28.97 -14.20
CA LEU A 111 20.22 -27.58 -13.89
C LEU A 111 19.32 -27.02 -12.77
N VAL A 112 18.01 -27.32 -12.83
CA VAL A 112 17.07 -26.95 -11.76
C VAL A 112 17.47 -27.61 -10.43
N GLU A 113 17.77 -28.91 -10.44
CA GLU A 113 18.17 -29.66 -9.25
C GLU A 113 19.47 -29.12 -8.64
N MET A 114 20.47 -28.80 -9.46
CA MET A 114 21.73 -28.22 -8.99
C MET A 114 21.50 -26.88 -8.27
N LEU A 115 20.68 -25.98 -8.83
CA LEU A 115 20.39 -24.69 -8.22
C LEU A 115 19.60 -24.83 -6.91
N VAL A 116 18.60 -25.71 -6.88
CA VAL A 116 17.80 -25.96 -5.66
C VAL A 116 18.64 -26.60 -4.56
N LYS A 117 19.51 -27.56 -4.92
CA LYS A 117 20.42 -28.22 -3.98
C LYS A 117 21.43 -27.25 -3.41
N GLU A 118 22.01 -26.39 -4.24
CA GLU A 118 23.04 -25.45 -3.78
C GLU A 118 22.45 -24.34 -2.90
N GLU A 119 21.27 -23.83 -3.24
CA GLU A 119 20.52 -22.91 -2.38
C GLU A 119 20.27 -23.53 -0.99
N THR A 120 19.97 -24.83 -0.95
CA THR A 120 19.76 -25.59 0.29
C THR A 120 21.04 -25.75 1.10
N ASN A 121 22.14 -26.16 0.46
CA ASN A 121 23.44 -26.35 1.11
C ASN A 121 24.03 -25.04 1.64
N SER A 122 23.80 -23.94 0.92
CA SER A 122 24.28 -22.60 1.28
C SER A 122 23.54 -21.99 2.48
N GLY A 123 22.43 -22.60 2.95
CA GLY A 123 21.67 -22.11 4.11
C GLY A 123 20.86 -20.82 3.85
N ILE A 124 20.84 -20.32 2.61
CA ILE A 124 20.15 -19.08 2.22
C ILE A 124 18.72 -19.30 1.73
N VAL A 125 18.17 -20.53 1.87
CA VAL A 125 16.80 -20.91 1.44
C VAL A 125 15.72 -19.99 2.00
N ASN A 126 15.89 -19.53 3.24
CA ASN A 126 14.95 -18.65 3.93
C ASN A 126 14.95 -17.22 3.37
N ASN A 127 15.93 -16.89 2.54
CA ASN A 127 15.97 -15.65 1.80
C ASN A 127 15.54 -15.90 0.33
N PRO A 128 14.28 -15.57 -0.04
CA PRO A 128 13.78 -15.82 -1.39
C PRO A 128 14.49 -14.99 -2.47
N VAL A 129 15.09 -13.83 -2.16
CA VAL A 129 15.85 -13.05 -3.14
C VAL A 129 17.34 -13.34 -2.98
N ASN A 130 17.82 -14.30 -3.76
CA ASN A 130 19.22 -14.73 -3.82
C ASN A 130 19.64 -15.05 -5.27
N CYS A 131 20.94 -15.21 -5.51
CA CYS A 131 21.50 -15.43 -6.85
C CYS A 131 21.01 -16.73 -7.51
N TYR A 132 20.93 -17.85 -6.76
CA TYR A 132 20.47 -19.13 -7.29
C TYR A 132 18.99 -19.09 -7.68
N ARG A 133 18.13 -18.54 -6.82
CA ARG A 133 16.69 -18.41 -7.10
C ARG A 133 16.43 -17.41 -8.22
N LYS A 134 17.23 -16.34 -8.31
CA LYS A 134 17.19 -15.42 -9.45
C LYS A 134 17.46 -16.17 -10.76
N LEU A 135 18.61 -16.85 -10.87
CA LEU A 135 18.98 -17.58 -12.09
C LEU A 135 17.95 -18.65 -12.43
N LEU A 136 17.44 -19.35 -11.41
CA LEU A 136 16.42 -20.37 -11.55
C LEU A 136 15.12 -19.80 -12.14
N VAL A 137 14.57 -18.74 -11.53
CA VAL A 137 13.23 -18.22 -11.86
C VAL A 137 13.25 -17.29 -13.09
N CYS A 138 14.31 -16.50 -13.27
CA CYS A 138 14.40 -15.53 -14.36
C CYS A 138 14.85 -16.16 -15.68
N ASP A 139 15.70 -17.19 -15.64
CA ASP A 139 16.35 -17.72 -16.84
C ASP A 139 16.09 -19.21 -17.08
N VAL A 140 16.32 -20.06 -16.07
CA VAL A 140 16.28 -21.52 -16.25
C VAL A 140 14.85 -22.02 -16.42
N MET A 141 13.93 -21.68 -15.51
CA MET A 141 12.54 -22.13 -15.57
C MET A 141 11.84 -21.70 -16.88
N PRO A 142 11.89 -20.42 -17.32
CA PRO A 142 11.29 -20.03 -18.59
C PRO A 142 11.85 -20.82 -19.77
N LEU A 143 13.16 -21.04 -19.81
CA LEU A 143 13.82 -21.80 -20.89
C LEU A 143 13.39 -23.26 -20.90
N VAL A 144 13.38 -23.91 -19.74
CA VAL A 144 13.01 -25.32 -19.58
C VAL A 144 11.54 -25.54 -19.94
N LEU A 145 10.64 -24.67 -19.47
CA LEU A 145 9.21 -24.79 -19.76
C LEU A 145 8.90 -24.53 -21.24
N GLN A 146 9.58 -23.56 -21.87
CA GLN A 146 9.33 -23.16 -23.27
C GLN A 146 9.98 -24.10 -24.29
N LYS A 147 11.24 -24.53 -24.07
CA LYS A 147 12.02 -25.32 -25.04
C LYS A 147 12.11 -26.81 -24.69
N GLY A 148 11.72 -27.23 -23.49
CA GLY A 148 11.74 -28.63 -23.06
C GLY A 148 10.55 -29.44 -23.58
N GLY A 149 10.22 -29.39 -24.88
CA GLY A 149 8.97 -29.92 -25.45
C GLY A 149 8.50 -31.28 -24.89
N HIS A 150 9.37 -32.30 -24.91
CA HIS A 150 9.08 -33.66 -24.42
C HIS A 150 9.43 -33.91 -22.95
N LEU A 151 9.86 -32.89 -22.22
CA LEU A 151 10.27 -33.02 -20.83
C LEU A 151 9.03 -33.22 -19.95
N GLU A 152 8.88 -34.42 -19.39
CA GLU A 152 7.82 -34.72 -18.43
C GLU A 152 8.22 -34.21 -17.05
N VAL A 153 7.62 -33.10 -16.63
CA VAL A 153 7.76 -32.56 -15.28
C VAL A 153 6.55 -32.98 -14.47
N ASN A 154 6.79 -33.62 -13.32
CA ASN A 154 5.71 -34.00 -12.40
C ASN A 154 4.91 -32.75 -11.98
N MET A 155 3.58 -32.87 -11.98
CA MET A 155 2.64 -31.82 -11.56
C MET A 155 3.02 -31.19 -10.22
N PHE A 156 3.46 -31.98 -9.25
CA PHE A 156 3.90 -31.48 -7.94
C PHE A 156 5.04 -30.46 -8.07
N HIS A 157 6.05 -30.75 -8.90
CA HIS A 157 7.18 -29.85 -9.11
C HIS A 157 6.77 -28.57 -9.83
N LEU A 158 5.80 -28.62 -10.75
CA LEU A 158 5.27 -27.42 -11.40
C LEU A 158 4.64 -26.45 -10.41
N TYR A 159 3.90 -26.95 -9.41
CA TYR A 159 3.36 -26.10 -8.32
C TYR A 159 4.47 -25.51 -7.44
N VAL A 160 5.46 -26.32 -7.06
CA VAL A 160 6.61 -25.85 -6.28
C VAL A 160 7.39 -24.77 -7.03
N TRP A 161 7.53 -24.92 -8.36
CA TRP A 161 8.21 -23.92 -9.19
C TRP A 161 7.46 -22.59 -9.23
N LEU A 162 6.13 -22.65 -9.40
CA LEU A 162 5.29 -21.45 -9.40
C LEU A 162 5.28 -20.76 -8.04
N GLN A 163 5.26 -21.53 -6.95
CA GLN A 163 5.40 -20.98 -5.60
C GLN A 163 6.74 -20.27 -5.42
N ARG A 164 7.86 -20.91 -5.77
CA ARG A 164 9.20 -20.31 -5.69
C ARG A 164 9.32 -19.04 -6.52
N ALA A 165 8.72 -19.02 -7.70
CA ALA A 165 8.68 -17.84 -8.56
C ALA A 165 7.88 -16.70 -7.92
N THR A 166 6.69 -17.01 -7.39
CA THR A 166 5.84 -16.02 -6.70
C THR A 166 6.59 -15.45 -5.49
N GLU A 167 7.14 -16.29 -4.62
CA GLU A 167 7.93 -15.86 -3.46
C GLU A 167 9.10 -14.94 -3.86
N PHE A 168 9.85 -15.29 -4.92
CA PHE A 168 10.97 -14.50 -5.43
C PHE A 168 10.52 -13.12 -5.92
N TYR A 169 9.59 -13.05 -6.87
CA TYR A 169 9.20 -11.78 -7.50
C TYR A 169 8.50 -10.84 -6.51
N VAL A 170 7.65 -11.37 -5.66
CA VAL A 170 6.97 -10.59 -4.63
C VAL A 170 7.99 -10.01 -3.65
N SER A 171 8.89 -10.84 -3.13
CA SER A 171 9.94 -10.39 -2.21
C SER A 171 10.97 -9.47 -2.87
N TYR A 172 11.15 -9.55 -4.19
CA TYR A 172 12.02 -8.67 -4.96
C TYR A 172 11.41 -7.29 -5.15
N VAL A 173 10.13 -7.24 -5.52
CA VAL A 173 9.41 -5.98 -5.71
C VAL A 173 9.14 -5.30 -4.37
N SER A 174 8.85 -6.04 -3.28
CA SER A 174 8.59 -5.44 -1.98
C SER A 174 9.81 -4.82 -1.26
N GLN A 175 11.02 -4.87 -1.82
CA GLN A 175 12.20 -4.30 -1.14
C GLN A 175 12.18 -2.76 -1.18
N PRO A 176 12.52 -2.09 -0.07
CA PRO A 176 12.70 -0.64 -0.08
C PRO A 176 13.85 -0.25 -1.01
N HIS A 177 13.65 0.79 -1.83
CA HIS A 177 14.73 1.38 -2.61
C HIS A 177 15.63 2.21 -1.69
N ASN A 178 16.90 1.84 -1.54
CA ASN A 178 17.90 2.75 -0.96
C ASN A 178 18.11 3.91 -1.95
N HIS A 179 17.41 5.02 -1.78
CA HIS A 179 17.77 6.30 -2.38
C HIS A 179 18.33 7.22 -1.29
N GLU A 180 19.65 7.20 -1.16
CA GLU A 180 20.58 8.35 -1.08
C GLU A 180 21.91 7.89 -0.45
N PRO A 181 23.06 8.07 -1.13
CA PRO A 181 24.36 7.89 -0.51
C PRO A 181 24.67 9.11 0.36
N THR A 182 24.09 9.18 1.56
CA THR A 182 24.51 10.14 2.58
C THR A 182 25.64 9.56 3.42
N SER A 183 26.77 9.27 2.76
CA SER A 183 28.13 9.23 3.32
C SER A 183 29.04 8.46 2.35
N GLU A 184 30.19 9.05 2.02
CA GLU A 184 31.21 8.48 1.12
C GLU A 184 31.94 7.24 1.71
N ALA A 185 31.30 6.45 2.57
CA ALA A 185 31.94 5.32 3.24
C ALA A 185 31.11 4.02 3.33
N GLU A 186 29.87 3.98 2.82
CA GLU A 186 29.11 2.74 2.73
C GLU A 186 28.71 2.46 1.28
N THR A 187 29.39 1.47 0.68
CA THR A 187 29.05 0.90 -0.61
C THR A 187 27.56 0.57 -0.67
N SER A 188 26.93 0.97 -1.77
CA SER A 188 25.56 0.64 -2.18
C SER A 188 25.22 -0.82 -1.84
N LYS A 189 24.55 -1.05 -0.70
CA LYS A 189 23.97 -2.36 -0.40
C LYS A 189 22.84 -2.59 -1.40
N SER A 190 23.18 -3.30 -2.46
CA SER A 190 22.28 -3.76 -3.51
C SER A 190 21.12 -4.59 -2.95
N ARG A 191 20.08 -4.84 -3.78
CA ARG A 191 18.79 -5.52 -3.51
C ARG A 191 18.85 -6.94 -2.88
N GLY A 192 19.61 -7.13 -1.81
CA GLY A 192 19.83 -8.40 -1.10
C GLY A 192 20.49 -9.51 -1.91
N LEU A 193 21.00 -9.20 -3.11
CA LEU A 193 21.70 -10.15 -3.99
C LEU A 193 23.20 -10.00 -3.77
N THR A 194 23.78 -10.87 -2.94
CA THR A 194 25.23 -10.95 -2.74
C THR A 194 25.85 -11.88 -3.78
N GLY A 195 26.94 -11.46 -4.44
CA GLY A 195 27.73 -12.32 -5.33
C GLY A 195 27.44 -12.20 -6.83
N LEU A 196 26.70 -11.17 -7.28
CA LEU A 196 26.49 -10.84 -8.70
C LEU A 196 26.98 -9.41 -8.99
N SER A 197 27.20 -9.04 -10.25
CA SER A 197 27.44 -7.63 -10.62
C SER A 197 26.15 -6.79 -10.55
N GLU A 198 26.23 -5.46 -10.43
CA GLU A 198 25.04 -4.58 -10.32
C GLU A 198 24.06 -4.76 -11.50
N ALA A 199 24.56 -4.96 -12.73
CA ALA A 199 23.74 -5.25 -13.90
C ALA A 199 23.02 -6.61 -13.78
N GLU A 200 23.72 -7.63 -13.29
CA GLU A 200 23.18 -8.96 -13.02
C GLU A 200 22.29 -9.02 -11.78
N MET A 201 22.09 -7.93 -11.05
CA MET A 201 21.13 -7.86 -9.93
C MET A 201 19.77 -7.31 -10.35
N GLN A 202 19.70 -6.55 -11.43
CA GLN A 202 18.44 -5.98 -11.91
C GLN A 202 17.57 -7.03 -12.60
N VAL A 203 16.26 -6.98 -12.35
CA VAL A 203 15.25 -7.81 -13.03
C VAL A 203 14.37 -6.87 -13.83
N THR A 204 14.39 -7.02 -15.15
CA THR A 204 13.54 -6.27 -16.08
C THR A 204 12.13 -6.83 -16.08
N ASP A 205 11.12 -5.97 -15.90
CA ASP A 205 9.68 -6.30 -15.83
C ASP A 205 9.34 -7.54 -14.95
N PRO A 206 9.51 -7.46 -13.61
CA PRO A 206 9.26 -8.56 -12.69
C PRO A 206 7.87 -9.20 -12.85
N TRP A 207 6.84 -8.37 -13.06
CA TRP A 207 5.45 -8.82 -13.17
C TRP A 207 5.18 -9.56 -14.48
N GLY A 208 5.69 -9.06 -15.61
CA GLY A 208 5.59 -9.77 -16.89
C GLY A 208 6.29 -11.12 -16.85
N ASN A 209 7.44 -11.22 -16.17
CA ASN A 209 8.13 -12.50 -16.00
C ASN A 209 7.35 -13.50 -15.13
N LEU A 210 6.74 -13.04 -14.03
CA LEU A 210 5.86 -13.89 -13.21
C LEU A 210 4.62 -14.35 -13.99
N LEU A 211 3.98 -13.45 -14.73
CA LEU A 211 2.85 -13.78 -15.59
C LEU A 211 3.24 -14.82 -16.65
N ARG A 212 4.40 -14.64 -17.29
CA ARG A 212 4.94 -15.59 -18.28
C ARG A 212 5.13 -16.98 -17.66
N LEU A 213 5.66 -17.08 -16.46
CA LEU A 213 5.80 -18.37 -15.76
C LEU A 213 4.44 -18.99 -15.42
N LEU A 214 3.47 -18.19 -14.95
CA LEU A 214 2.10 -18.66 -14.71
C LEU A 214 1.50 -19.28 -15.98
N LEU A 215 1.63 -18.60 -17.13
CA LEU A 215 1.11 -19.08 -18.42
C LEU A 215 1.83 -20.34 -18.93
N LEU A 216 3.16 -20.39 -18.85
CA LEU A 216 3.95 -21.56 -19.26
C LEU A 216 3.65 -22.79 -18.38
N ILE A 217 3.52 -22.60 -17.07
CA ILE A 217 3.16 -23.67 -16.13
C ILE A 217 1.71 -24.09 -16.37
N GLY A 218 0.80 -23.14 -16.55
CA GLY A 218 -0.59 -23.41 -16.91
C GLY A 218 -0.72 -24.23 -18.19
N GLN A 219 0.09 -23.95 -19.22
CA GLN A 219 0.12 -24.74 -20.45
C GLN A 219 0.51 -26.21 -20.19
N ARG A 220 1.53 -26.44 -19.34
CA ARG A 220 1.96 -27.80 -18.95
C ARG A 220 0.91 -28.53 -18.11
N LEU A 221 0.17 -27.78 -17.28
CA LEU A 221 -0.94 -28.28 -16.47
C LEU A 221 -2.28 -28.36 -17.23
N LYS A 222 -2.31 -27.96 -18.51
CA LYS A 222 -3.51 -27.90 -19.36
C LYS A 222 -4.61 -26.97 -18.80
N TRP A 223 -4.22 -25.89 -18.16
CA TRP A 223 -5.12 -24.83 -17.73
C TRP A 223 -5.65 -24.04 -18.93
N ASP A 224 -6.92 -23.65 -18.87
CA ASP A 224 -7.53 -22.79 -19.88
C ASP A 224 -7.10 -21.33 -19.65
N MET A 225 -6.01 -20.93 -20.32
CA MET A 225 -5.41 -19.59 -20.26
C MET A 225 -4.97 -19.10 -21.64
N GLU A 226 -4.95 -17.77 -21.81
CA GLU A 226 -4.55 -17.11 -23.05
C GLU A 226 -3.04 -16.88 -23.06
N LEU A 227 -2.29 -17.58 -23.92
CA LEU A 227 -0.81 -17.50 -23.94
C LEU A 227 -0.28 -16.15 -24.45
N ASP A 228 -0.99 -15.52 -25.39
CA ASP A 228 -0.60 -14.23 -25.97
C ASP A 228 -0.80 -13.05 -25.01
N LEU A 229 -1.30 -13.31 -23.80
CA LEU A 229 -1.59 -12.29 -22.81
C LEU A 229 -0.35 -11.48 -22.42
N VAL A 230 0.84 -12.09 -22.40
CA VAL A 230 2.11 -11.41 -22.06
C VAL A 230 2.41 -10.23 -22.99
N ASN A 231 1.94 -10.28 -24.24
CA ASN A 231 2.21 -9.26 -25.25
C ASN A 231 1.19 -8.10 -25.22
N LYS A 232 0.13 -8.21 -24.41
CA LYS A 232 -0.89 -7.15 -24.26
C LYS A 232 -0.45 -6.12 -23.22
N THR A 233 -1.14 -4.99 -23.18
CA THR A 233 -0.96 -3.96 -22.14
C THR A 233 -1.27 -4.53 -20.75
N LYS A 234 -0.63 -3.99 -19.70
CA LYS A 234 -0.80 -4.47 -18.31
C LYS A 234 -2.27 -4.45 -17.86
N ASP A 235 -3.03 -3.44 -18.25
CA ASP A 235 -4.46 -3.36 -17.92
C ASP A 235 -5.26 -4.50 -18.56
N CYS A 236 -4.98 -4.82 -19.82
CA CYS A 236 -5.60 -5.96 -20.51
C CYS A 236 -5.19 -7.30 -19.86
N GLN A 237 -3.94 -7.43 -19.41
CA GLN A 237 -3.47 -8.61 -18.68
C GLN A 237 -4.31 -8.85 -17.43
N ILE A 238 -4.46 -7.83 -16.60
CA ILE A 238 -5.21 -7.89 -15.34
C ILE A 238 -6.69 -8.20 -15.60
N GLN A 239 -7.33 -7.47 -16.52
CA GLN A 239 -8.75 -7.67 -16.84
C GLN A 239 -9.02 -9.07 -17.41
N SER A 240 -8.15 -9.59 -18.27
CA SER A 240 -8.30 -10.94 -18.83
C SER A 240 -8.19 -12.01 -17.74
N LEU A 241 -7.20 -11.91 -16.85
CA LEU A 241 -7.04 -12.83 -15.72
C LEU A 241 -8.23 -12.76 -14.75
N GLN A 242 -8.76 -11.56 -14.48
CA GLN A 242 -9.96 -11.40 -13.65
C GLN A 242 -11.18 -12.08 -14.27
N HIS A 243 -11.41 -11.87 -15.57
CA HIS A 243 -12.51 -12.51 -16.28
C HIS A 243 -12.36 -14.03 -16.31
N GLN A 244 -11.15 -14.54 -16.55
CA GLN A 244 -10.84 -15.97 -16.50
C GLN A 244 -11.10 -16.53 -15.10
N LEU A 245 -10.62 -15.87 -14.05
CA LEU A 245 -10.81 -16.30 -12.66
C LEU A 245 -12.31 -16.40 -12.31
N MET A 246 -13.10 -15.39 -12.67
CA MET A 246 -14.54 -15.37 -12.43
C MET A 246 -15.28 -16.47 -13.21
N ARG A 247 -14.91 -16.67 -14.49
CA ARG A 247 -15.46 -17.75 -15.33
C ARG A 247 -15.16 -19.11 -14.71
N ILE A 248 -13.92 -19.39 -14.33
CA ILE A 248 -13.50 -20.67 -13.75
C ILE A 248 -14.23 -20.94 -12.43
N LYS A 249 -14.37 -19.92 -11.57
CA LYS A 249 -15.11 -20.01 -10.30
C LYS A 249 -16.59 -20.35 -10.53
N SER A 250 -17.22 -19.78 -11.58
CA SER A 250 -18.63 -20.05 -11.89
C SER A 250 -18.92 -21.48 -12.34
N HIS A 251 -17.93 -22.17 -12.92
CA HIS A 251 -18.07 -23.54 -13.41
C HIS A 251 -17.88 -24.63 -12.33
N GLY A 252 -17.58 -24.25 -11.07
CA GLY A 252 -17.82 -25.07 -9.87
C GLY A 252 -17.14 -26.44 -9.79
N SER A 253 -16.01 -26.67 -10.49
CA SER A 253 -15.30 -27.94 -10.44
C SER A 253 -14.07 -27.89 -9.54
N ASP A 254 -13.97 -28.82 -8.57
CA ASP A 254 -12.80 -29.02 -7.71
C ASP A 254 -11.49 -29.22 -8.49
N ALA A 255 -11.59 -29.72 -9.74
CA ALA A 255 -10.45 -29.91 -10.64
C ALA A 255 -9.71 -28.59 -10.96
N ASN A 256 -10.41 -27.45 -10.87
CA ASN A 256 -9.85 -26.14 -11.16
C ASN A 256 -9.38 -25.38 -9.91
N SER A 257 -9.48 -25.98 -8.72
CA SER A 257 -9.10 -25.34 -7.44
C SER A 257 -7.66 -24.82 -7.45
N LYS A 258 -6.70 -25.60 -7.98
CA LYS A 258 -5.29 -25.19 -8.09
C LYS A 258 -5.08 -24.07 -9.12
N GLN A 259 -5.83 -24.06 -10.22
CA GLN A 259 -5.79 -22.96 -11.19
C GLN A 259 -6.32 -21.67 -10.56
N ILE A 260 -7.44 -21.74 -9.86
CA ILE A 260 -8.04 -20.61 -9.12
C ILE A 260 -7.04 -20.08 -8.10
N LEU A 261 -6.49 -20.95 -7.25
CA LEU A 261 -5.52 -20.58 -6.20
C LEU A 261 -4.34 -19.79 -6.75
N HIS A 262 -3.63 -20.34 -7.74
CA HIS A 262 -2.41 -19.71 -8.25
C HIS A 262 -2.68 -18.46 -9.10
N THR A 263 -3.77 -18.44 -9.88
CA THR A 263 -4.15 -17.26 -10.66
C THR A 263 -4.60 -16.13 -9.75
N ALA A 264 -5.45 -16.42 -8.76
CA ALA A 264 -5.86 -15.46 -7.74
C ALA A 264 -4.67 -14.98 -6.91
N MET A 265 -3.71 -15.84 -6.59
CA MET A 265 -2.50 -15.47 -5.87
C MET A 265 -1.63 -14.47 -6.65
N VAL A 266 -1.34 -14.73 -7.93
CA VAL A 266 -0.54 -13.80 -8.75
C VAL A 266 -1.24 -12.45 -8.91
N LEU A 267 -2.54 -12.47 -9.19
CA LEU A 267 -3.36 -11.25 -9.27
C LEU A 267 -3.43 -10.49 -7.94
N PHE A 268 -3.65 -11.22 -6.84
CA PHE A 268 -3.71 -10.66 -5.50
C PHE A 268 -2.42 -9.93 -5.18
N VAL A 269 -1.26 -10.58 -5.35
CA VAL A 269 -0.01 -9.95 -4.96
C VAL A 269 0.35 -8.78 -5.88
N HIS A 270 0.10 -8.89 -7.19
CA HIS A 270 0.25 -7.75 -8.09
C HIS A 270 -0.60 -6.55 -7.65
N ALA A 271 -1.89 -6.78 -7.36
CA ALA A 271 -2.82 -5.74 -6.95
C ALA A 271 -2.47 -5.15 -5.57
N MET A 272 -2.14 -6.01 -4.60
CA MET A 272 -1.73 -5.63 -3.25
C MET A 272 -0.46 -4.78 -3.26
N VAL A 273 0.58 -5.22 -3.97
CA VAL A 273 1.85 -4.47 -4.02
C VAL A 273 1.65 -3.12 -4.70
N ASN A 274 0.90 -3.05 -5.81
CA ASN A 274 0.61 -1.76 -6.46
C ASN A 274 -0.25 -0.85 -5.57
N TYR A 275 -1.24 -1.40 -4.86
CA TYR A 275 -2.04 -0.62 -3.92
C TYR A 275 -1.18 -0.04 -2.79
N VAL A 276 -0.47 -0.90 -2.05
CA VAL A 276 0.33 -0.50 -0.88
C VAL A 276 1.50 0.41 -1.27
N SER A 277 2.11 0.20 -2.43
CA SER A 277 3.19 1.08 -2.92
C SER A 277 2.72 2.51 -3.20
N ASN A 278 1.41 2.72 -3.43
CA ASN A 278 0.81 4.05 -3.56
C ASN A 278 0.32 4.61 -2.21
N LEU A 279 0.26 3.80 -1.15
CA LEU A 279 -0.11 4.27 0.20
C LEU A 279 1.05 4.98 0.91
N ASP A 280 2.29 4.59 0.63
CA ASP A 280 3.50 5.16 1.23
C ASP A 280 4.33 5.89 0.16
N ALA A 281 4.33 7.23 0.24
CA ALA A 281 4.95 8.09 -0.75
C ALA A 281 6.49 7.94 -0.86
N GLU A 282 7.16 7.59 0.23
CA GLU A 282 8.63 7.48 0.28
C GLU A 282 9.14 6.10 -0.15
N SER A 283 8.29 5.06 -0.05
CA SER A 283 8.64 3.67 -0.37
C SER A 283 8.30 3.28 -1.82
N SER A 284 7.67 4.18 -2.60
CA SER A 284 7.10 3.83 -3.89
C SER A 284 8.15 3.43 -4.94
N LEU A 285 8.05 2.18 -5.40
CA LEU A 285 8.90 1.55 -6.43
C LEU A 285 8.68 2.09 -7.86
N ALA A 286 7.69 2.96 -8.04
CA ALA A 286 7.16 3.30 -9.36
C ALA A 286 6.82 4.79 -9.44
N GLY A 287 7.81 5.65 -9.18
CA GLY A 287 7.70 7.09 -9.43
C GLY A 287 6.34 7.67 -9.03
N SER A 288 5.89 7.39 -7.80
CA SER A 288 4.62 7.90 -7.30
C SER A 288 4.60 9.39 -7.55
N ALA A 289 3.57 9.87 -8.24
CA ALA A 289 3.35 11.29 -8.44
C ALA A 289 2.97 12.00 -7.12
N HIS A 290 2.79 11.24 -6.03
CA HIS A 290 2.43 11.71 -4.70
C HIS A 290 3.56 11.62 -3.70
N LEU A 291 3.85 12.74 -3.05
CA LEU A 291 4.82 12.91 -1.96
C LEU A 291 4.18 12.72 -0.56
N VAL A 292 2.94 12.23 -0.50
CA VAL A 292 2.15 12.14 0.74
C VAL A 292 1.43 10.79 0.85
N PRO A 293 1.46 10.11 2.01
CA PRO A 293 0.70 8.90 2.23
C PRO A 293 -0.81 9.05 2.04
N ILE A 294 -1.48 7.96 1.65
CA ILE A 294 -2.92 7.88 1.47
C ILE A 294 -3.55 7.07 2.61
N VAL A 295 -4.70 7.52 3.12
CA VAL A 295 -5.45 6.87 4.20
C VAL A 295 -6.87 6.53 3.75
N LEU A 296 -7.32 5.30 4.06
CA LEU A 296 -8.71 4.90 3.93
C LEU A 296 -9.40 5.03 5.29
N VAL A 297 -10.48 5.81 5.35
CA VAL A 297 -11.25 6.09 6.58
C VAL A 297 -12.75 6.04 6.32
N GLU A 298 -13.54 5.93 7.39
CA GLU A 298 -15.00 5.99 7.30
C GLU A 298 -15.49 7.39 6.94
N GLY A 299 -16.57 7.42 6.16
CA GLY A 299 -17.34 8.62 5.91
C GLY A 299 -18.22 8.98 7.09
N LEU A 300 -18.07 10.21 7.57
CA LEU A 300 -18.74 10.75 8.74
C LEU A 300 -20.15 11.25 8.35
N SER A 301 -21.03 10.34 7.95
CA SER A 301 -22.42 10.66 7.62
C SER A 301 -23.33 10.46 8.84
N SER A 302 -24.18 11.45 9.10
CA SER A 302 -25.21 11.39 10.14
C SER A 302 -26.18 10.25 9.84
N ARG A 303 -26.12 9.15 10.60
CA ARG A 303 -27.15 8.11 10.57
C ARG A 303 -28.49 8.71 11.00
N SER A 304 -29.30 9.17 10.04
CA SER A 304 -30.70 9.47 10.33
C SER A 304 -31.39 8.15 10.65
N ASN A 305 -31.67 7.91 11.92
CA ASN A 305 -32.53 6.81 12.34
C ASN A 305 -33.94 7.07 11.84
N SER A 306 -34.25 6.70 10.59
CA SER A 306 -35.64 6.46 10.20
C SER A 306 -36.08 5.16 10.88
N SER A 307 -36.58 5.28 12.10
CA SER A 307 -37.23 4.19 12.81
C SER A 307 -38.54 3.84 12.11
N SER A 308 -38.51 2.91 11.16
CA SER A 308 -39.67 2.08 10.83
C SER A 308 -39.30 0.63 11.07
N ILE A 309 -39.57 0.17 12.30
CA ILE A 309 -39.56 -1.24 12.67
C ILE A 309 -40.70 -1.91 11.89
N ASN A 310 -40.40 -2.52 10.74
CA ASN A 310 -41.25 -3.53 10.15
C ASN A 310 -40.58 -4.90 10.31
N LYS A 311 -41.18 -5.69 11.19
CA LYS A 311 -40.76 -7.04 11.58
C LYS A 311 -40.82 -8.00 10.38
N SER A 312 -39.93 -8.98 10.45
CA SER A 312 -39.92 -10.26 9.73
C SER A 312 -39.50 -10.25 8.25
N LYS A 313 -38.19 -10.42 8.04
CA LYS A 313 -37.61 -11.36 7.07
C LYS A 313 -36.16 -11.63 7.49
N LYS A 314 -35.77 -12.92 7.50
CA LYS A 314 -34.40 -13.37 7.78
C LYS A 314 -33.40 -12.56 6.94
N PRO A 315 -32.23 -12.15 7.46
CA PRO A 315 -31.25 -11.43 6.67
C PRO A 315 -30.71 -12.38 5.61
N LYS A 316 -31.04 -12.12 4.34
CA LYS A 316 -30.22 -12.57 3.22
C LYS A 316 -29.00 -11.65 3.19
N LEU A 317 -27.80 -12.23 3.10
CA LEU A 317 -26.56 -11.50 2.85
C LEU A 317 -26.62 -10.87 1.46
N ASP A 318 -27.24 -9.69 1.34
CA ASP A 318 -27.02 -8.81 0.21
C ASP A 318 -25.84 -7.90 0.59
N CYS A 319 -24.63 -8.35 0.24
CA CYS A 319 -23.38 -7.59 0.43
C CYS A 319 -23.41 -6.38 -0.51
N THR A 320 -23.87 -5.23 -0.02
CA THR A 320 -23.76 -3.98 -0.76
C THR A 320 -22.36 -3.44 -0.47
N TYR A 321 -21.43 -3.62 -1.40
CA TYR A 321 -20.07 -3.11 -1.28
C TYR A 321 -20.10 -1.60 -1.00
N PRO A 322 -19.31 -1.08 -0.03
CA PRO A 322 -19.33 0.34 0.27
C PRO A 322 -18.82 1.18 -0.88
N THR A 323 -19.34 2.41 -0.98
CA THR A 323 -18.87 3.39 -1.96
C THR A 323 -17.63 4.08 -1.41
N ILE A 324 -16.52 4.03 -2.14
CA ILE A 324 -15.28 4.72 -1.79
C ILE A 324 -15.20 6.02 -2.59
N GLU A 325 -15.20 7.15 -1.90
CA GLU A 325 -14.99 8.48 -2.47
C GLU A 325 -13.51 8.86 -2.36
N THR A 326 -12.92 9.39 -3.44
CA THR A 326 -11.45 9.55 -3.56
C THR A 326 -11.01 11.00 -3.77
N SER A 327 -9.86 11.32 -3.16
CA SER A 327 -8.95 12.42 -3.51
C SER A 327 -9.06 13.06 -4.90
N PRO A 328 -9.63 14.25 -5.19
CA PRO A 328 -9.24 14.99 -6.38
C PRO A 328 -7.74 15.30 -6.34
N ASN A 329 -7.13 15.41 -5.15
CA ASN A 329 -5.70 15.58 -5.00
C ASN A 329 -4.91 14.28 -5.23
N ILE A 330 -5.56 13.10 -5.25
CA ILE A 330 -4.93 11.82 -5.57
C ILE A 330 -4.91 11.62 -7.10
N ILE A 331 -3.83 12.04 -7.75
CA ILE A 331 -3.34 11.55 -9.05
C ILE A 331 -3.48 10.02 -9.10
N SER A 332 -4.05 9.53 -10.20
CA SER A 332 -4.29 8.10 -10.44
C SER A 332 -5.20 7.41 -9.40
N SER A 333 -6.11 8.15 -8.74
CA SER A 333 -7.08 7.60 -7.79
C SER A 333 -7.85 6.39 -8.33
N ALA A 334 -8.25 6.42 -9.60
CA ALA A 334 -8.93 5.30 -10.26
C ALA A 334 -8.08 4.01 -10.29
N PHE A 335 -6.77 4.13 -10.54
CA PHE A 335 -5.85 2.99 -10.55
C PHE A 335 -5.62 2.43 -9.14
N VAL A 336 -5.46 3.31 -8.15
CA VAL A 336 -5.30 2.91 -6.73
C VAL A 336 -6.56 2.18 -6.25
N LEU A 337 -7.73 2.72 -6.54
CA LEU A 337 -9.02 2.12 -6.21
C LEU A 337 -9.21 0.76 -6.91
N GLN A 338 -8.95 0.68 -8.21
CA GLN A 338 -9.04 -0.57 -8.96
C GLN A 338 -8.08 -1.63 -8.40
N SER A 339 -6.85 -1.24 -8.02
CA SER A 339 -5.87 -2.13 -7.40
C SER A 339 -6.38 -2.66 -6.05
N PHE A 340 -6.94 -1.78 -5.21
CA PHE A 340 -7.53 -2.17 -3.94
C PHE A 340 -8.69 -3.16 -4.12
N GLU A 341 -9.68 -2.83 -4.93
CA GLU A 341 -10.84 -3.69 -5.18
C GLU A 341 -10.45 -5.04 -5.78
N THR A 342 -9.46 -5.05 -6.68
CA THR A 342 -8.92 -6.28 -7.25
C THR A 342 -8.29 -7.16 -6.18
N ALA A 343 -7.50 -6.57 -5.29
CA ALA A 343 -6.87 -7.27 -4.18
C ALA A 343 -7.93 -7.83 -3.21
N VAL A 344 -8.96 -7.04 -2.85
CA VAL A 344 -10.09 -7.48 -2.02
C VAL A 344 -10.79 -8.69 -2.64
N ARG A 345 -11.20 -8.61 -3.91
CA ARG A 345 -11.88 -9.73 -4.59
C ARG A 345 -11.00 -10.99 -4.64
N CYS A 346 -9.71 -10.84 -4.94
CA CYS A 346 -8.81 -12.00 -4.97
C CYS A 346 -8.60 -12.59 -3.58
N TYR A 347 -8.48 -11.76 -2.54
CA TYR A 347 -8.36 -12.21 -1.15
C TYR A 347 -9.61 -12.96 -0.68
N GLU A 348 -10.81 -12.44 -1.00
CA GLU A 348 -12.09 -13.13 -0.73
C GLU A 348 -12.17 -14.49 -1.43
N ILE A 349 -11.68 -14.59 -2.68
CA ILE A 349 -11.61 -15.87 -3.40
C ILE A 349 -10.65 -16.84 -2.70
N LEU A 350 -9.44 -16.37 -2.36
CA LEU A 350 -8.42 -17.17 -1.68
C LEU A 350 -8.85 -17.63 -0.27
N ASN A 351 -9.78 -16.90 0.36
CA ASN A 351 -10.32 -17.24 1.68
C ASN A 351 -11.75 -17.81 1.63
N SER A 352 -12.24 -18.23 0.45
CA SER A 352 -13.63 -18.67 0.30
C SER A 352 -13.92 -20.07 0.87
N THR A 353 -12.92 -20.95 0.97
CA THR A 353 -12.99 -22.23 1.67
C THR A 353 -11.79 -22.39 2.61
N GLU A 354 -11.94 -23.24 3.64
CA GLU A 354 -10.84 -23.49 4.60
C GLU A 354 -9.61 -24.11 3.93
N GLU A 355 -9.78 -24.94 2.88
CA GLU A 355 -8.67 -25.51 2.13
C GLU A 355 -7.90 -24.43 1.35
N MET A 356 -8.61 -23.53 0.66
CA MET A 356 -7.97 -22.43 -0.08
C MET A 356 -7.27 -21.47 0.87
N LYS A 357 -7.90 -21.17 2.01
CA LYS A 357 -7.33 -20.35 3.07
C LYS A 357 -6.03 -20.95 3.60
N PHE A 358 -6.03 -22.24 3.93
CA PHE A 358 -4.84 -22.95 4.40
C PHE A 358 -3.72 -22.90 3.37
N GLU A 359 -4.02 -23.21 2.11
CA GLU A 359 -3.04 -23.19 1.01
C GLU A 359 -2.49 -21.78 0.75
N PHE A 360 -3.34 -20.74 0.80
CA PHE A 360 -2.93 -19.34 0.67
C PHE A 360 -1.94 -18.94 1.76
N TYR A 361 -2.26 -19.20 3.04
CA TYR A 361 -1.33 -18.86 4.13
C TYR A 361 -0.06 -19.70 4.11
N ASN A 362 -0.12 -20.94 3.62
CA ASN A 362 1.07 -21.76 3.38
C ASN A 362 1.99 -21.13 2.31
N LEU A 363 1.44 -20.60 1.23
CA LEU A 363 2.22 -19.86 0.21
C LEU A 363 2.83 -18.55 0.75
N CYS A 364 2.20 -17.93 1.75
CA CYS A 364 2.68 -16.70 2.39
C CYS A 364 3.71 -16.92 3.50
N GLN A 365 3.93 -18.16 3.95
CA GLN A 365 4.74 -18.47 5.14
C GLN A 365 6.18 -17.92 5.04
N ASN A 366 6.79 -18.08 3.85
CA ASN A 366 8.18 -17.72 3.56
C ASN A 366 8.36 -16.27 3.07
N TRP A 367 7.29 -15.47 3.11
CA TRP A 367 7.41 -14.06 2.74
C TRP A 367 8.34 -13.32 3.70
N ARG A 368 9.12 -12.40 3.13
CA ARG A 368 9.98 -11.49 3.89
C ARG A 368 9.16 -10.54 4.76
N LYS A 369 9.82 -9.90 5.72
CA LYS A 369 9.19 -8.98 6.67
C LYS A 369 8.49 -7.83 5.94
N GLU A 370 9.13 -7.27 4.92
CA GLU A 370 8.59 -6.14 4.14
C GLU A 370 7.27 -6.51 3.46
N THR A 371 7.23 -7.65 2.77
CA THR A 371 6.02 -8.17 2.14
C THR A 371 4.93 -8.47 3.17
N LYS A 372 5.29 -9.04 4.33
CA LYS A 372 4.33 -9.27 5.43
C LYS A 372 3.75 -7.96 5.97
N THR A 373 4.55 -6.90 6.07
CA THR A 373 4.07 -5.57 6.44
C THR A 373 3.14 -4.98 5.36
N MET A 374 3.41 -5.18 4.07
CA MET A 374 2.48 -4.78 3.01
C MET A 374 1.14 -5.51 3.11
N LEU A 375 1.17 -6.82 3.36
CA LEU A 375 -0.05 -7.61 3.60
C LEU A 375 -0.84 -7.07 4.80
N LEU A 376 -0.16 -6.69 5.88
CA LEU A 376 -0.79 -6.13 7.08
C LEU A 376 -1.49 -4.80 6.80
N TYR A 377 -0.86 -3.87 6.06
CA TYR A 377 -1.51 -2.61 5.65
C TYR A 377 -2.77 -2.86 4.81
N PHE A 378 -2.67 -3.78 3.84
CA PHE A 378 -3.82 -4.17 3.03
C PHE A 378 -4.94 -4.77 3.89
N GLN A 379 -4.62 -5.67 4.83
CA GLN A 379 -5.60 -6.30 5.71
C GLN A 379 -6.30 -5.30 6.64
N ILE A 380 -5.59 -4.27 7.12
CA ILE A 380 -6.19 -3.18 7.90
C ILE A 380 -7.22 -2.43 7.07
N ASP A 381 -6.85 -2.00 5.86
CA ASP A 381 -7.75 -1.24 4.98
C ASP A 381 -8.94 -2.11 4.54
N MET A 382 -8.72 -3.41 4.32
CA MET A 382 -9.78 -4.38 4.04
C MET A 382 -10.72 -4.59 5.23
N ALA A 383 -10.20 -4.65 6.46
CA ALA A 383 -11.03 -4.76 7.66
C ALA A 383 -11.90 -3.52 7.88
N ILE A 384 -11.37 -2.32 7.61
CA ILE A 384 -12.15 -1.07 7.58
C ILE A 384 -13.21 -1.15 6.49
N TYR A 385 -12.84 -1.57 5.28
CA TYR A 385 -13.77 -1.75 4.16
C TYR A 385 -14.92 -2.72 4.44
N GLN A 386 -14.70 -3.72 5.30
CA GLN A 386 -15.70 -4.69 5.72
C GLN A 386 -16.45 -4.29 7.00
N ALA A 387 -16.20 -3.09 7.54
CA ALA A 387 -16.67 -2.63 8.86
C ALA A 387 -16.30 -3.57 10.03
N ASN A 388 -15.23 -4.36 9.91
CA ASN A 388 -14.70 -5.22 10.96
C ASN A 388 -13.67 -4.47 11.83
N TYR A 389 -14.16 -3.50 12.61
CA TYR A 389 -13.30 -2.60 13.37
C TYR A 389 -12.48 -3.29 14.48
N GLU A 390 -12.96 -4.41 15.04
CA GLU A 390 -12.24 -5.15 16.07
C GLU A 390 -10.96 -5.80 15.53
N GLU A 391 -11.05 -6.41 14.35
CA GLU A 391 -9.89 -6.95 13.63
C GLU A 391 -8.95 -5.81 13.21
N ALA A 392 -9.49 -4.72 12.65
CA ALA A 392 -8.69 -3.56 12.25
C ALA A 392 -7.87 -2.97 13.41
N ILE A 393 -8.47 -2.81 14.61
CA ILE A 393 -7.77 -2.34 15.81
C ILE A 393 -6.64 -3.30 16.19
N THR A 394 -6.91 -4.61 16.17
CA THR A 394 -5.92 -5.63 16.53
C THR A 394 -4.72 -5.57 15.59
N LEU A 395 -4.96 -5.46 14.28
CA LEU A 395 -3.93 -5.38 13.26
C LEU A 395 -3.14 -4.05 13.32
N LEU A 396 -3.83 -2.91 13.54
CA LEU A 396 -3.20 -1.60 13.71
C LEU A 396 -2.24 -1.57 14.91
N LEU A 397 -2.60 -2.20 16.02
CA LEU A 397 -1.75 -2.30 17.21
C LEU A 397 -0.54 -3.24 17.03
N GLN A 398 -0.59 -4.15 16.06
CA GLN A 398 0.52 -5.04 15.70
C GLN A 398 1.55 -4.39 14.77
N LEU A 399 1.24 -3.23 14.17
CA LEU A 399 2.15 -2.55 13.27
C LEU A 399 3.45 -2.15 13.99
N PRO A 400 4.62 -2.29 13.33
CA PRO A 400 5.85 -1.78 13.87
C PRO A 400 5.80 -0.25 13.95
N VAL A 401 6.48 0.32 14.96
CA VAL A 401 6.61 1.77 15.08
C VAL A 401 7.27 2.33 13.83
N THR A 402 6.54 3.20 13.12
CA THR A 402 7.04 3.88 11.92
C THR A 402 7.80 5.14 12.30
N ALA A 403 8.96 5.36 11.69
CA ALA A 403 9.72 6.61 11.82
C ALA A 403 9.12 7.74 10.98
N ASN A 404 8.32 7.42 9.96
CA ASN A 404 7.71 8.42 9.08
C ASN A 404 6.51 9.09 9.79
N PRO A 405 6.55 10.41 10.04
CA PRO A 405 5.51 11.10 10.79
C PRO A 405 4.15 11.08 10.08
N LYS A 406 4.11 11.11 8.73
CA LYS A 406 2.87 11.07 7.96
C LYS A 406 2.23 9.67 7.98
N MET A 407 3.04 8.62 8.00
CA MET A 407 2.54 7.25 8.23
C MET A 407 2.03 7.06 9.66
N LYS A 408 2.62 7.74 10.65
CA LYS A 408 2.08 7.77 12.01
C LYS A 408 0.71 8.45 12.05
N VAL A 409 0.54 9.58 11.35
CA VAL A 409 -0.77 10.26 11.20
C VAL A 409 -1.80 9.32 10.58
N ARG A 410 -1.43 8.63 9.48
CA ARG A 410 -2.28 7.62 8.82
C ARG A 410 -2.79 6.57 9.82
N ASN A 411 -1.87 5.91 10.53
CA ASN A 411 -2.21 4.81 11.44
C ASN A 411 -3.07 5.29 12.63
N ASN A 412 -2.73 6.45 13.20
CA ASN A 412 -3.49 7.04 14.30
C ASN A 412 -4.90 7.44 13.88
N LEU A 413 -5.06 7.99 12.67
CA LEU A 413 -6.38 8.37 12.15
C LEU A 413 -7.27 7.14 11.96
N GLN A 414 -6.74 6.09 11.33
CA GLN A 414 -7.46 4.82 11.17
C GLN A 414 -7.83 4.21 12.52
N LEU A 415 -6.93 4.24 13.50
CA LEU A 415 -7.19 3.74 14.84
C LEU A 415 -8.27 4.55 15.55
N ALA A 416 -8.26 5.88 15.43
CA ALA A 416 -9.30 6.76 15.98
C ALA A 416 -10.67 6.45 15.36
N CYS A 417 -10.75 6.31 14.03
CA CYS A 417 -11.97 5.88 13.34
C CYS A 417 -12.45 4.52 13.84
N CYS A 418 -11.59 3.52 13.92
CA CYS A 418 -11.99 2.19 14.38
C CYS A 418 -12.49 2.22 15.84
N TYR A 419 -11.84 2.97 16.74
CA TYR A 419 -12.34 3.14 18.10
C TYR A 419 -13.69 3.84 18.16
N PHE A 420 -13.92 4.84 17.31
CA PHE A 420 -15.20 5.55 17.25
C PHE A 420 -16.35 4.61 16.89
N TYR A 421 -16.23 3.87 15.79
CA TYR A 421 -17.27 2.94 15.34
C TYR A 421 -17.38 1.69 16.25
N HIS A 422 -16.31 1.35 16.97
CA HIS A 422 -16.34 0.37 18.05
C HIS A 422 -16.81 0.94 19.41
N LYS A 423 -17.37 2.17 19.41
CA LYS A 423 -17.97 2.87 20.57
C LYS A 423 -17.01 3.21 21.71
N GLN A 424 -15.70 3.12 21.49
CA GLN A 424 -14.68 3.57 22.44
C GLN A 424 -14.38 5.07 22.22
N TYR A 425 -15.40 5.91 22.36
CA TYR A 425 -15.35 7.31 21.97
C TYR A 425 -14.26 8.12 22.69
N SER A 426 -14.05 7.88 23.99
CA SER A 426 -13.02 8.60 24.75
C SER A 426 -11.62 8.39 24.16
N LYS A 427 -11.26 7.15 23.81
CA LYS A 427 -9.95 6.84 23.19
C LYS A 427 -9.86 7.41 21.78
N ALA A 428 -10.96 7.34 21.04
CA ALA A 428 -11.03 7.86 19.67
C ALA A 428 -10.76 9.37 19.65
N VAL A 429 -11.43 10.13 20.52
CA VAL A 429 -11.28 11.58 20.64
C VAL A 429 -9.91 11.96 21.17
N GLU A 430 -9.36 11.22 22.14
CA GLU A 430 -8.01 11.44 22.64
C GLU A 430 -6.96 11.37 21.52
N LEU A 431 -7.04 10.34 20.66
CA LEU A 431 -6.15 10.20 19.49
C LEU A 431 -6.31 11.35 18.48
N ILE A 432 -7.54 11.82 18.23
CA ILE A 432 -7.79 12.94 17.33
C ILE A 432 -7.20 14.24 17.90
N LEU A 433 -7.33 14.47 19.21
CA LEU A 433 -6.77 15.66 19.85
C LEU A 433 -5.24 15.63 19.84
N ASP A 434 -4.63 14.46 20.03
CA ASP A 434 -3.17 14.27 19.91
C ASP A 434 -2.68 14.53 18.48
N LEU A 435 -3.44 14.10 17.47
CA LEU A 435 -3.15 14.37 16.07
C LEU A 435 -3.19 15.87 15.77
N LEU A 436 -4.23 16.57 16.24
CA LEU A 436 -4.39 18.00 16.00
C LEU A 436 -3.31 18.83 16.71
N GLU A 437 -2.87 18.43 17.91
CA GLU A 437 -1.77 19.11 18.60
C GLU A 437 -0.40 18.95 17.91
N ALA A 438 -0.22 17.87 17.15
CA ALA A 438 1.00 17.60 16.41
C ALA A 438 1.13 18.40 15.08
N ILE A 439 0.04 19.01 14.59
CA ILE A 439 0.01 19.72 13.31
C ILE A 439 0.41 21.21 13.51
N PRO A 440 1.38 21.76 12.76
CA PRO A 440 1.79 23.17 12.91
C PRO A 440 0.67 24.17 12.55
N LEU A 441 0.55 25.25 13.32
CA LEU A 441 -0.46 26.32 13.18
C LEU A 441 -0.52 27.02 11.81
N THR A 442 0.47 26.84 10.94
CA THR A 442 0.64 27.58 9.68
C THR A 442 -0.06 26.97 8.47
N ALA A 443 -0.68 25.79 8.59
CA ALA A 443 -0.99 24.92 7.43
C ALA A 443 -2.47 24.81 7.01
N ALA A 444 -3.39 25.65 7.51
CA ALA A 444 -4.80 25.52 7.19
C ALA A 444 -5.27 26.49 6.09
N THR A 445 -5.06 26.11 4.82
CA THR A 445 -5.96 26.54 3.73
C THR A 445 -7.11 25.53 3.66
N SER A 446 -8.35 26.02 3.75
CA SER A 446 -9.55 25.20 3.60
C SER A 446 -9.48 24.35 2.33
N SER A 447 -9.59 23.03 2.43
CA SER A 447 -9.65 22.20 1.23
C SER A 447 -10.99 22.37 0.53
N ALA A 448 -10.94 22.62 -0.78
CA ALA A 448 -12.10 22.79 -1.66
C ALA A 448 -13.00 21.55 -1.76
N TRP A 449 -12.58 20.45 -1.18
CA TRP A 449 -13.21 19.17 -1.38
C TRP A 449 -14.32 18.87 -0.37
N PHE A 450 -14.18 19.36 0.86
CA PHE A 450 -15.34 19.52 1.73
C PHE A 450 -16.20 20.73 1.30
N GLN A 451 -15.74 21.58 0.36
CA GLN A 451 -16.50 22.72 -0.20
C GLN A 451 -17.43 22.33 -1.36
N GLY A 452 -17.37 21.09 -1.85
CA GLY A 452 -18.29 20.59 -2.87
C GLY A 452 -19.70 20.47 -2.32
N ASP A 453 -20.60 21.30 -2.85
CA ASP A 453 -22.05 21.15 -2.74
C ASP A 453 -22.41 19.72 -3.13
N SER A 454 -22.68 18.84 -2.15
CA SER A 454 -23.38 17.60 -2.44
C SER A 454 -24.82 18.00 -2.65
N ALA A 455 -25.12 18.29 -3.91
CA ALA A 455 -26.46 18.34 -4.47
C ALA A 455 -27.38 17.34 -3.76
N GLU A 456 -28.57 17.80 -3.45
CA GLU A 456 -29.74 17.00 -3.08
C GLU A 456 -29.72 15.64 -3.80
N ASP A 457 -30.05 14.57 -3.05
CA ASP A 457 -30.30 13.21 -3.54
C ASP A 457 -29.10 12.42 -4.10
N LYS A 458 -28.16 12.02 -3.21
CA LYS A 458 -27.48 10.73 -3.38
C LYS A 458 -27.88 9.78 -2.26
N SER A 459 -28.44 8.65 -2.68
CA SER A 459 -29.10 7.60 -1.89
C SER A 459 -28.45 7.31 -0.53
N ASP A 460 -29.29 6.93 0.44
CA ASP A 460 -29.00 6.24 1.71
C ASP A 460 -28.02 5.05 1.56
N SER A 461 -26.76 5.33 1.24
CA SER A 461 -25.66 4.40 1.38
C SER A 461 -25.19 4.50 2.82
N ALA A 462 -25.63 3.55 3.65
CA ALA A 462 -25.35 3.54 5.09
C ALA A 462 -23.86 3.37 5.45
N HIS A 463 -22.97 3.22 4.45
CA HIS A 463 -21.54 2.97 4.62
C HIS A 463 -20.75 3.52 3.41
N SER A 464 -20.32 4.79 3.53
CA SER A 464 -19.43 5.47 2.59
C SER A 464 -18.02 5.54 3.19
N LEU A 465 -16.98 5.34 2.39
CA LEU A 465 -15.57 5.44 2.81
C LEU A 465 -14.87 6.57 2.06
N PHE A 466 -13.89 7.20 2.69
CA PHE A 466 -13.05 8.24 2.09
C PHE A 466 -11.61 7.78 1.94
N MET A 467 -11.03 8.06 0.77
CA MET A 467 -9.60 7.91 0.51
C MET A 467 -8.94 9.29 0.43
N LEU A 468 -8.22 9.66 1.49
CA LEU A 468 -7.65 10.99 1.72
C LEU A 468 -6.12 10.95 1.65
N GLN A 469 -5.50 12.09 1.37
CA GLN A 469 -4.06 12.28 1.56
C GLN A 469 -3.78 12.75 2.99
N CYS A 470 -2.67 12.28 3.57
CA CYS A 470 -2.17 12.72 4.87
C CYS A 470 -1.53 14.12 4.80
N VAL A 471 -2.28 15.09 4.30
CA VAL A 471 -1.96 16.53 4.29
C VAL A 471 -2.86 17.27 5.27
N ASP A 472 -2.32 18.31 5.90
CA ASP A 472 -3.04 19.10 6.91
C ASP A 472 -4.36 19.68 6.38
N SER A 473 -4.41 20.06 5.10
CA SER A 473 -5.61 20.58 4.44
C SER A 473 -6.76 19.58 4.32
N GLU A 474 -6.50 18.27 4.37
CA GLU A 474 -7.52 17.21 4.34
C GLU A 474 -7.76 16.60 5.72
N ILE A 475 -6.70 16.41 6.52
CA ILE A 475 -6.75 15.81 7.85
C ILE A 475 -7.48 16.72 8.84
N ILE A 476 -7.17 18.04 8.89
CA ILE A 476 -7.79 18.95 9.85
C ILE A 476 -9.32 19.03 9.68
N PRO A 477 -9.88 19.28 8.47
CA PRO A 477 -11.32 19.27 8.27
C PRO A 477 -11.97 17.95 8.69
N TYR A 478 -11.35 16.82 8.34
CA TYR A 478 -11.86 15.50 8.71
C TYR A 478 -11.90 15.32 10.23
N CYS A 479 -10.83 15.68 10.95
CA CYS A 479 -10.78 15.62 12.40
C CYS A 479 -11.81 16.54 13.08
N ILE A 480 -12.08 17.72 12.53
CA ILE A 480 -13.11 18.62 13.07
C ILE A 480 -14.51 18.03 12.84
N GLN A 481 -14.80 17.53 11.64
CA GLN A 481 -16.06 16.84 11.35
C GLN A 481 -16.25 15.59 12.22
N PHE A 482 -15.17 14.88 12.53
CA PHE A 482 -15.18 13.75 13.44
C PHE A 482 -15.65 14.16 14.84
N LEU A 483 -15.09 15.25 15.40
CA LEU A 483 -15.49 15.77 16.70
C LEU A 483 -16.93 16.29 16.69
N ILE A 484 -17.35 16.99 15.63
CA ILE A 484 -18.75 17.44 15.45
C ILE A 484 -19.70 16.24 15.46
N THR A 485 -19.37 15.19 14.72
CA THR A 485 -20.19 13.96 14.62
C THR A 485 -20.28 13.27 15.98
N GLY A 486 -19.16 13.13 16.68
CA GLY A 486 -19.14 12.57 18.03
C GLY A 486 -19.98 13.37 19.04
N LEU A 487 -19.85 14.71 19.06
CA LEU A 487 -20.65 15.56 19.94
C LEU A 487 -22.12 15.57 19.54
N LYS A 488 -22.44 15.55 18.25
CA LYS A 488 -23.81 15.45 17.74
C LYS A 488 -24.50 14.19 18.26
N GLU A 489 -23.87 13.03 18.19
CA GLU A 489 -24.45 11.79 18.74
C GLU A 489 -24.78 11.91 20.23
N ARG A 490 -23.99 12.67 20.99
CA ARG A 490 -24.24 12.94 22.41
C ARG A 490 -25.38 13.90 22.67
N THR A 491 -25.69 14.81 21.75
CA THR A 491 -26.89 15.65 21.86
C THR A 491 -28.19 14.83 21.87
N LEU A 492 -28.15 13.57 21.44
CA LEU A 492 -29.29 12.65 21.50
C LEU A 492 -29.44 11.98 22.88
N SER A 493 -28.39 11.98 23.71
CA SER A 493 -28.38 11.41 25.06
C SER A 493 -29.23 12.25 26.03
N PRO A 494 -29.84 11.66 27.07
CA PRO A 494 -30.52 12.42 28.11
C PRO A 494 -29.58 13.28 29.00
N LEU A 495 -28.28 12.99 29.00
CA LEU A 495 -27.26 13.69 29.81
C LEU A 495 -26.64 14.88 29.03
N LYS A 496 -27.47 15.82 28.57
CA LYS A 496 -26.99 16.98 27.80
C LYS A 496 -26.45 18.05 28.75
N THR A 497 -25.20 18.44 28.58
CA THR A 497 -24.58 19.56 29.31
C THR A 497 -24.51 20.80 28.42
N ASP A 498 -24.54 21.98 29.03
CA ASP A 498 -24.37 23.24 28.29
C ASP A 498 -22.98 23.33 27.65
N SER A 499 -21.95 22.74 28.29
CA SER A 499 -20.60 22.63 27.73
C SER A 499 -20.57 21.83 26.42
N LEU A 500 -21.32 20.72 26.33
CA LEU A 500 -21.44 19.94 25.10
C LEU A 500 -22.01 20.77 23.95
N LEU A 501 -23.11 21.50 24.22
CA LEU A 501 -23.76 22.35 23.23
C LEU A 501 -22.85 23.52 22.82
N ALA A 502 -22.14 24.13 23.78
CA ALA A 502 -21.16 25.18 23.52
C ALA A 502 -20.01 24.69 22.64
N HIS A 503 -19.42 23.53 22.95
CA HIS A 503 -18.33 22.95 22.16
C HIS A 503 -18.77 22.63 20.74
N LEU A 504 -19.99 22.11 20.56
CA LEU A 504 -20.55 21.86 19.24
C LEU A 504 -20.72 23.17 18.44
N ILE A 505 -21.26 24.22 19.06
CA ILE A 505 -21.38 25.55 18.43
C ILE A 505 -20.01 26.09 18.02
N ILE A 506 -19.00 25.96 18.90
CA ILE A 506 -17.65 26.46 18.62
C ILE A 506 -17.07 25.77 17.38
N LEU A 507 -17.16 24.44 17.30
CA LEU A 507 -16.64 23.66 16.16
C LEU A 507 -17.38 23.95 14.85
N LEU A 508 -18.69 24.25 14.89
CA LEU A 508 -19.49 24.57 13.69
C LEU A 508 -19.04 25.84 12.97
N GLN A 509 -18.27 26.71 13.63
CA GLN A 509 -17.68 27.90 13.01
C GLN A 509 -16.59 27.57 11.97
N TYR A 510 -16.05 26.34 11.97
CA TYR A 510 -14.93 25.98 11.08
C TYR A 510 -15.29 26.09 9.59
N ASP A 511 -16.47 25.59 9.23
CA ASP A 511 -16.93 25.48 7.84
C ASP A 511 -18.30 26.16 7.65
N TRP A 512 -18.48 27.30 8.35
CA TRP A 512 -19.69 28.11 8.25
C TRP A 512 -19.85 28.65 6.81
N PRO A 513 -21.04 28.59 6.19
CA PRO A 513 -22.37 28.33 6.76
C PRO A 513 -22.87 26.87 6.75
N LYS A 514 -22.08 25.87 6.36
CA LYS A 514 -22.58 24.47 6.27
C LYS A 514 -23.08 23.92 7.61
N GLY A 515 -22.52 24.42 8.72
CA GLY A 515 -22.93 24.07 10.08
C GLY A 515 -24.29 24.65 10.53
N GLU A 516 -24.91 25.54 9.75
CA GLU A 516 -26.10 26.30 10.16
C GLU A 516 -27.31 25.41 10.47
N PHE A 517 -27.52 24.33 9.71
CA PHE A 517 -28.63 23.40 9.98
C PHE A 517 -28.50 22.75 11.36
N LEU A 518 -27.33 22.21 11.69
CA LEU A 518 -27.06 21.59 12.99
C LEU A 518 -27.07 22.65 14.11
N PHE A 519 -26.61 23.86 13.82
CA PHE A 519 -26.71 25.00 14.74
C PHE A 519 -28.18 25.29 15.10
N CYS A 520 -29.08 25.36 14.12
CA CYS A 520 -30.52 25.54 14.36
C CYS A 520 -31.12 24.43 15.25
N GLU A 521 -30.68 23.17 15.09
CA GLU A 521 -31.07 22.07 15.96
C GLU A 521 -30.59 22.29 17.40
N VAL A 522 -29.33 22.70 17.59
CA VAL A 522 -28.75 23.02 18.91
C VAL A 522 -29.50 24.19 19.57
N ILE A 523 -29.79 25.25 18.83
CA ILE A 523 -30.58 26.39 19.33
C ILE A 523 -31.98 25.95 19.77
N SER A 524 -32.61 25.04 19.03
CA SER A 524 -33.91 24.47 19.41
C SER A 524 -33.84 23.67 20.71
N ILE A 525 -32.71 23.02 21.00
CA ILE A 525 -32.47 22.34 22.29
C ILE A 525 -32.32 23.38 23.41
N ILE A 526 -31.51 24.42 23.21
CA ILE A 526 -31.28 25.50 24.20
C ILE A 526 -32.60 26.21 24.53
N LYS A 527 -33.41 26.54 23.51
CA LYS A 527 -34.75 27.14 23.70
C LYS A 527 -35.66 26.27 24.57
N LYS A 528 -35.59 24.94 24.42
CA LYS A 528 -36.36 23.98 25.25
C LYS A 528 -35.83 23.87 26.68
N GLN A 529 -34.52 24.03 26.89
CA GLN A 529 -33.92 24.02 28.23
C GLN A 529 -34.23 25.29 29.02
N GLY A 530 -34.35 26.45 28.33
CA GLY A 530 -34.71 27.73 28.94
C GLY A 530 -33.56 28.43 29.69
N SER A 531 -32.40 27.79 29.79
CA SER A 531 -31.16 28.39 30.30
C SER A 531 -29.95 27.84 29.56
N PHE A 532 -28.87 28.61 29.48
CA PHE A 532 -27.60 28.17 28.90
C PHE A 532 -26.42 28.87 29.59
N THR A 533 -25.45 28.10 30.07
CA THR A 533 -24.29 28.59 30.82
C THR A 533 -22.98 28.13 30.19
N TYR A 534 -22.14 29.07 29.75
CA TYR A 534 -20.79 28.79 29.27
C TYR A 534 -19.89 30.04 29.34
N ASN A 535 -19.04 30.12 30.36
CA ASN A 535 -18.31 31.36 30.70
C ASN A 535 -17.14 31.67 29.76
N SER A 536 -16.76 30.72 28.90
CA SER A 536 -15.72 30.89 27.87
C SER A 536 -16.31 31.23 26.49
N PHE A 537 -17.61 31.53 26.39
CA PHE A 537 -18.31 31.72 25.11
C PHE A 537 -17.65 32.79 24.23
N PHE A 538 -17.47 33.99 24.75
CA PHE A 538 -16.84 35.10 24.01
C PHE A 538 -15.34 34.90 23.76
N SER A 539 -14.70 33.89 24.35
CA SER A 539 -13.31 33.54 24.03
C SER A 539 -13.20 32.78 22.71
N TYR A 540 -14.26 32.09 22.30
CA TYR A 540 -14.23 31.12 21.20
C TYR A 540 -15.31 31.33 20.14
N VAL A 541 -16.31 32.20 20.35
CA VAL A 541 -17.34 32.49 19.35
C VAL A 541 -17.11 33.86 18.71
N HIS A 542 -16.90 33.85 17.40
CA HIS A 542 -16.63 35.04 16.58
C HIS A 542 -17.56 35.16 15.36
N GLN A 543 -18.27 34.08 14.98
CA GLN A 543 -19.22 34.11 13.86
C GLN A 543 -20.42 35.02 14.18
N VAL A 544 -20.64 36.03 13.34
CA VAL A 544 -21.66 37.07 13.55
C VAL A 544 -23.06 36.48 13.65
N ASP A 545 -23.43 35.57 12.76
CA ASP A 545 -24.76 34.93 12.74
C ASP A 545 -25.07 34.20 14.06
N ILE A 546 -24.05 33.57 14.66
CA ILE A 546 -24.18 32.89 15.96
C ILE A 546 -24.38 33.92 17.08
N LEU A 547 -23.59 34.99 17.08
CA LEU A 547 -23.70 36.06 18.09
C LEU A 547 -25.07 36.75 18.03
N GLU A 548 -25.60 36.97 16.83
CA GLU A 548 -26.93 37.55 16.61
C GLU A 548 -28.05 36.64 17.14
N GLU A 549 -28.00 35.34 16.86
CA GLU A 549 -29.01 34.40 17.39
C GLU A 549 -28.97 34.33 18.93
N PHE A 550 -27.77 34.35 19.54
CA PHE A 550 -27.65 34.42 21.00
C PHE A 550 -28.17 35.74 21.59
N ALA A 551 -28.00 36.87 20.90
CA ALA A 551 -28.64 38.12 21.29
C ALA A 551 -30.18 38.04 21.17
N PHE A 552 -30.69 37.34 20.16
CA PHE A 552 -32.12 37.12 19.96
C PHE A 552 -32.75 36.24 21.05
N LEU A 553 -32.06 35.18 21.49
CA LEU A 553 -32.51 34.24 22.52
C LEU A 553 -32.94 34.90 23.85
N GLU A 554 -32.25 35.97 24.26
CA GLU A 554 -32.56 36.71 25.50
C GLU A 554 -33.86 37.54 25.40
N THR A 555 -34.35 37.78 24.18
CA THR A 555 -35.52 38.64 23.94
C THR A 555 -36.84 37.94 24.25
N GLY A 556 -37.89 38.74 24.45
CA GLY A 556 -39.26 38.24 24.62
C GLY A 556 -39.79 37.41 23.45
N VAL A 557 -39.27 37.64 22.24
CA VAL A 557 -39.68 36.95 21.01
C VAL A 557 -38.80 35.72 20.75
N GLY A 558 -37.55 35.72 21.22
CA GLY A 558 -36.57 34.64 20.98
C GLY A 558 -36.59 33.50 21.99
N GLY A 559 -37.45 33.56 23.01
CA GLY A 559 -37.69 32.45 23.94
C GLY A 559 -37.39 32.76 25.41
N LEU A 560 -36.92 33.96 25.75
CA LEU A 560 -36.57 34.38 27.12
C LEU A 560 -35.60 33.40 27.81
N VAL A 561 -34.61 32.91 27.05
CA VAL A 561 -33.61 31.98 27.59
C VAL A 561 -32.70 32.73 28.57
N ASN A 562 -32.45 32.15 29.75
CA ASN A 562 -31.52 32.69 30.72
C ASN A 562 -30.07 32.37 30.30
N LEU A 563 -29.36 33.37 29.78
CA LEU A 563 -27.99 33.21 29.26
C LEU A 563 -26.95 33.64 30.31
N ASP A 564 -26.09 32.71 30.70
CA ASP A 564 -24.94 32.96 31.57
C ASP A 564 -23.62 32.68 30.82
N ILE A 565 -23.31 33.56 29.87
CA ILE A 565 -22.20 33.41 28.92
C ILE A 565 -21.08 34.45 29.09
N MET A 566 -21.20 35.30 30.12
CA MET A 566 -20.20 36.33 30.41
C MET A 566 -18.93 35.74 31.04
N PRO A 567 -17.74 36.29 30.73
CA PRO A 567 -16.51 35.87 31.39
C PRO A 567 -16.58 36.04 32.91
N ASN A 568 -15.97 35.10 33.65
CA ASN A 568 -15.94 35.15 35.12
C ASN A 568 -15.35 36.47 35.66
N SER A 569 -14.38 37.05 34.96
CA SER A 569 -13.80 38.36 35.30
C SER A 569 -14.83 39.48 35.27
N THR A 570 -15.71 39.51 34.25
CA THR A 570 -16.78 40.49 34.13
C THR A 570 -17.87 40.26 35.18
N LYS A 571 -18.15 39.01 35.55
CA LYS A 571 -19.08 38.69 36.64
C LYS A 571 -18.60 39.21 38.00
N VAL A 572 -17.32 39.03 38.30
CA VAL A 572 -16.72 39.54 39.56
C VAL A 572 -16.80 41.06 39.61
N LEU A 573 -16.53 41.75 38.51
CA LEU A 573 -16.66 43.21 38.41
C LEU A 573 -18.12 43.69 38.55
N ALA A 574 -19.07 42.96 37.96
CA ALA A 574 -20.50 43.26 38.08
C ALA A 574 -21.03 43.03 39.50
N GLN A 575 -20.55 41.99 40.20
CA GLN A 575 -20.89 41.69 41.59
C GLN A 575 -20.30 42.70 42.59
N GLN A 576 -19.16 43.33 42.25
CA GLN A 576 -18.56 44.40 43.06
C GLN A 576 -19.29 45.75 42.93
N ARG A 577 -20.18 45.95 41.94
CA ARG A 577 -21.02 47.14 41.85
C ARG A 577 -22.12 47.08 42.93
N THR A 578 -22.05 48.00 43.90
CA THR A 578 -22.96 48.10 45.04
C THR A 578 -24.43 48.07 44.63
N VAL A 579 -25.21 47.20 45.29
CA VAL A 579 -26.64 46.97 45.03
C VAL A 579 -27.47 48.23 45.29
N THR A 580 -27.83 48.92 44.22
CA THR A 580 -28.96 49.87 44.19
C THR A 580 -29.82 49.57 42.96
N ARG A 581 -31.13 49.77 43.09
CA ARG A 581 -32.18 49.40 42.10
C ARG A 581 -31.78 49.72 40.66
N GLY A 582 -31.37 48.71 39.89
CA GLY A 582 -30.91 48.88 38.51
C GLY A 582 -30.03 47.76 37.94
N VAL A 583 -29.67 46.75 38.74
CA VAL A 583 -28.73 45.66 38.38
C VAL A 583 -29.03 45.00 37.03
N ASN A 584 -30.30 44.72 36.71
CA ASN A 584 -30.66 44.07 35.43
C ASN A 584 -30.44 44.97 34.19
N LYS A 585 -30.40 46.30 34.34
CA LYS A 585 -30.12 47.21 33.21
C LYS A 585 -28.62 47.26 32.91
N GLY A 586 -27.79 47.29 33.95
CA GLY A 586 -26.33 47.27 33.80
C GLY A 586 -25.82 45.97 33.20
N VAL A 587 -26.38 44.82 33.58
CA VAL A 587 -26.01 43.51 33.00
C VAL A 587 -26.34 43.45 31.50
N LYS A 588 -27.48 44.00 31.06
CA LYS A 588 -27.86 44.07 29.64
C LYS A 588 -26.97 45.02 28.84
N GLU A 589 -26.58 46.15 29.42
CA GLU A 589 -25.65 47.10 28.79
C GLU A 589 -24.23 46.50 28.68
N ASP A 590 -23.76 45.80 29.72
CA ASP A 590 -22.46 45.09 29.72
C ASP A 590 -22.46 43.93 28.70
N PHE A 591 -23.57 43.19 28.58
CA PHE A 591 -23.76 42.15 27.57
C PHE A 591 -23.66 42.72 26.15
N LYS A 592 -24.45 43.76 25.87
CA LYS A 592 -24.45 44.45 24.56
C LYS A 592 -23.08 45.01 24.21
N ALA A 593 -22.41 45.66 25.16
CA ALA A 593 -21.06 46.22 24.95
C ALA A 593 -20.01 45.13 24.67
N THR A 594 -20.13 43.96 25.32
CA THR A 594 -19.24 42.81 25.07
C THR A 594 -19.47 42.23 23.67
N LEU A 595 -20.72 42.15 23.23
CA LEU A 595 -21.10 41.66 21.91
C LEU A 595 -20.63 42.62 20.80
N GLU A 596 -20.82 43.94 20.99
CA GLU A 596 -20.30 44.99 20.10
C GLU A 596 -18.76 44.93 20.00
N LYS A 597 -18.06 44.70 21.12
CA LYS A 597 -16.61 44.53 21.14
C LYS A 597 -16.15 43.26 20.43
N GLN A 598 -16.88 42.15 20.57
CA GLN A 598 -16.54 40.89 19.94
C GLN A 598 -16.69 40.96 18.42
N VAL A 599 -17.78 41.57 17.93
CA VAL A 599 -18.01 41.83 16.50
C VAL A 599 -16.92 42.76 15.93
N ALA A 600 -16.45 43.73 16.71
CA ALA A 600 -15.36 44.64 16.30
C ALA A 600 -13.96 43.99 16.32
N SER A 601 -13.77 42.86 17.01
CA SER A 601 -12.46 42.23 17.28
C SER A 601 -12.11 41.07 16.34
N VAL A 602 -12.90 40.81 15.30
CA VAL A 602 -12.68 39.67 14.37
C VAL A 602 -11.42 39.90 13.54
N MET A 603 -10.26 39.50 14.06
CA MET A 603 -8.96 39.63 13.41
C MET A 603 -8.23 38.28 13.28
N GLU A 604 -8.60 37.26 14.08
CA GLU A 604 -7.94 35.95 14.10
C GLU A 604 -8.69 34.95 13.20
N PRO A 605 -8.01 34.23 12.28
CA PRO A 605 -8.63 33.18 11.47
C PRO A 605 -9.25 32.04 12.30
N ASN A 606 -10.41 31.52 11.88
CA ASN A 606 -11.15 30.46 12.58
C ASN A 606 -10.29 29.21 12.91
N HIS A 607 -9.35 28.83 12.04
CA HIS A 607 -8.49 27.67 12.28
C HIS A 607 -7.53 27.86 13.47
N ILE A 608 -7.00 29.06 13.68
CA ILE A 608 -6.10 29.37 14.81
C ILE A 608 -6.90 29.35 16.11
N LEU A 609 -8.06 29.99 16.08
CA LEU A 609 -9.01 30.01 17.19
C LEU A 609 -9.40 28.59 17.63
N LEU A 610 -9.77 27.74 16.68
CA LEU A 610 -10.18 26.37 16.95
C LEU A 610 -9.02 25.52 17.47
N HIS A 611 -7.82 25.70 16.93
CA HIS A 611 -6.63 25.03 17.47
C HIS A 611 -6.37 25.45 18.93
N ARG A 612 -6.52 26.73 19.28
CA ARG A 612 -6.42 27.20 20.67
C ARG A 612 -7.50 26.54 21.54
N PHE A 613 -8.76 26.57 21.10
CA PHE A 613 -9.89 25.95 21.80
C PHE A 613 -9.65 24.45 22.09
N LEU A 614 -9.25 23.67 21.07
CA LEU A 614 -9.01 22.23 21.21
C LEU A 614 -7.89 21.91 22.20
N LYS A 615 -6.92 22.82 22.36
CA LYS A 615 -5.82 22.69 23.31
C LYS A 615 -6.21 23.11 24.73
N GLU A 616 -6.87 24.26 24.88
CA GLU A 616 -7.21 24.84 26.18
C GLU A 616 -8.37 24.11 26.86
N GLU A 617 -9.39 23.69 26.09
CA GLU A 617 -10.58 23.00 26.61
C GLU A 617 -10.48 21.46 26.48
N ARG A 618 -9.27 20.93 26.22
CA ARG A 618 -9.01 19.49 25.96
C ARG A 618 -9.68 18.57 26.99
N THR A 619 -9.53 18.87 28.27
CA THR A 619 -10.08 18.05 29.36
C THR A 619 -11.60 18.06 29.38
N GLU A 620 -12.22 19.22 29.15
CA GLU A 620 -13.67 19.35 29.10
C GLU A 620 -14.26 18.70 27.84
N ILE A 621 -13.55 18.79 26.71
CA ILE A 621 -13.91 18.04 25.49
C ILE A 621 -13.92 16.54 25.79
N LEU A 622 -12.88 16.00 26.42
CA LEU A 622 -12.83 14.58 26.78
C LEU A 622 -13.93 14.18 27.77
N ASN A 623 -14.23 15.02 28.77
CA ASN A 623 -15.31 14.76 29.73
C ASN A 623 -16.67 14.54 29.08
N ASN A 624 -16.95 15.20 27.95
CA ASN A 624 -18.18 14.99 27.17
C ASN A 624 -18.29 13.56 26.59
N PHE A 625 -17.18 12.83 26.54
CA PHE A 625 -17.10 11.45 26.05
C PHE A 625 -16.87 10.40 27.15
N VAL A 626 -16.73 10.80 28.42
CA VAL A 626 -16.60 9.88 29.56
C VAL A 626 -17.97 9.33 29.97
N GLY A 627 -18.09 8.01 30.15
CA GLY A 627 -19.33 7.35 30.61
C GLY A 627 -20.21 6.70 29.52
N SER A 628 -19.65 6.49 28.33
CA SER A 628 -20.29 5.84 27.18
C SER A 628 -19.71 4.48 26.83
#